data_AF-A0A349PBW2-F1
#
_entry.id   AF-A0A349PBW2-F1
#
_cell.length_a   1.000
_cell.length_b   1.000
_cell.length_c   1.000
_cell.angle_alpha   90.00
_cell.angle_beta   90.00
_cell.angle_gamma   90.00
#
_symmetry.space_group_name_H-M   'P 1'
#
loop_
_entity.id
_entity.type
_entity.pdbx_description
1 polymer ?
#
loop_
_entity_poly.entity_id
_entity_poly.type
_entity_poly.pdbx_seq_one_letter_code
_entity_poly.pdbx_strand_id
1 'polypeptide(L)'
;MKFKYWYLVCGIVALFCGCGEKKFDSPGNLGRLGSVRSALQVYYGDTEGVFPERLDLLTENGKYLTGLPKLDLPGHRETSEVLYLSGPAVDPAKLTDTGGYAYYNAKAYPVTHGTLLLNCTHKNEKGQYWYSY
;
A
#
# COMPACT_ATOMS: atom_id res chain seq x y z
N MET A 1 29.54 64.37 -2.93
CA MET A 1 28.21 63.91 -3.40
C MET A 1 28.35 63.15 -4.73
N LYS A 2 28.21 61.82 -4.72
CA LYS A 2 27.50 60.97 -5.71
C LYS A 2 27.90 59.50 -5.50
N PHE A 3 26.94 58.74 -4.99
CA PHE A 3 26.94 57.28 -4.85
C PHE A 3 26.86 56.60 -6.22
N LYS A 4 27.51 55.44 -6.38
CA LYS A 4 26.96 54.35 -7.19
C LYS A 4 27.55 52.99 -6.80
N TYR A 5 26.75 52.26 -6.03
CA TYR A 5 26.81 50.81 -5.85
C TYR A 5 26.49 50.11 -7.18
N TRP A 6 27.21 49.03 -7.51
CA TRP A 6 26.57 47.92 -8.21
C TRP A 6 27.23 46.58 -7.83
N TYR A 7 26.53 45.84 -6.98
CA TYR A 7 26.70 44.41 -6.79
C TYR A 7 26.11 43.71 -8.02
N LEU A 8 26.86 42.80 -8.65
CA LEU A 8 26.28 41.79 -9.54
C LEU A 8 26.52 40.42 -8.90
N VAL A 9 25.45 39.91 -8.32
CA VAL A 9 25.37 38.58 -7.71
C VAL A 9 25.34 37.54 -8.83
N CYS A 10 26.31 36.63 -8.84
CA CYS A 10 26.37 35.48 -9.71
C CYS A 10 25.29 34.48 -9.29
N GLY A 11 24.25 34.33 -10.11
CA GLY A 11 23.15 33.39 -9.87
C GLY A 11 23.59 31.95 -10.05
N ILE A 12 23.65 31.19 -8.95
CA ILE A 12 23.63 29.73 -8.99
C ILE A 12 22.16 29.33 -9.14
N VAL A 13 21.77 28.96 -10.36
CA VAL A 13 20.50 28.25 -10.60
C VAL A 13 20.74 26.79 -10.24
N ALA A 14 20.44 26.43 -9.00
CA ALA A 14 20.30 25.03 -8.61
C ALA A 14 19.08 24.46 -9.33
N LEU A 15 19.32 23.68 -10.38
CA LEU A 15 18.32 22.85 -11.03
C LEU A 15 17.93 21.74 -10.05
N PHE A 16 16.96 22.00 -9.16
CA PHE A 16 16.29 20.94 -8.42
C PHE A 16 15.42 20.17 -9.42
N CYS A 17 16.02 19.17 -10.07
CA CYS A 17 15.27 18.08 -10.68
C CYS A 17 14.65 17.28 -9.52
N GLY A 18 13.52 17.76 -9.01
CA GLY A 18 12.71 17.06 -8.03
C GLY A 18 12.06 15.85 -8.67
N CYS A 19 12.84 14.80 -8.95
CA CYS A 19 12.31 13.44 -8.99
C CYS A 19 11.92 13.11 -7.55
N GLY A 20 10.73 13.55 -7.15
CA GLY A 20 10.19 13.29 -5.82
C GLY A 20 10.23 11.80 -5.55
N GLU A 21 10.98 11.40 -4.53
CA GLU A 21 10.97 10.02 -4.05
C GLU A 21 9.53 9.66 -3.71
N LYS A 22 9.00 8.60 -4.34
CA LYS A 22 7.65 8.13 -4.03
C LYS A 22 7.62 7.77 -2.56
N LYS A 23 6.58 8.18 -1.85
CA LYS A 23 6.34 7.79 -0.46
C LYS A 23 5.20 6.80 -0.41
N PHE A 24 5.38 5.73 0.35
CA PHE A 24 4.34 4.73 0.50
C PHE A 24 3.09 5.35 1.13
N ASP A 25 3.24 6.11 2.21
CA ASP A 25 2.17 6.75 2.97
C ASP A 25 1.50 7.92 2.24
N SER A 26 1.71 8.01 0.93
CA SER A 26 0.92 8.87 0.08
C SER A 26 -0.58 8.51 0.19
N PRO A 27 -1.48 9.50 0.18
CA PRO A 27 -2.93 9.28 0.25
C PRO A 27 -3.46 8.29 -0.80
N GLY A 28 -2.78 8.16 -1.95
CA GLY A 28 -3.14 7.22 -3.01
C GLY A 28 -3.05 5.76 -2.58
N ASN A 29 -1.92 5.31 -2.04
CA ASN A 29 -1.76 3.90 -1.66
C ASN A 29 -2.59 3.53 -0.43
N LEU A 30 -2.70 4.44 0.55
CA LEU A 30 -3.56 4.23 1.72
C LEU A 30 -5.04 4.18 1.33
N GLY A 31 -5.47 5.03 0.39
CA GLY A 31 -6.82 4.99 -0.16
C GLY A 31 -7.12 3.67 -0.88
N ARG A 32 -6.16 3.15 -1.66
CA ARG A 32 -6.29 1.84 -2.33
C ARG A 32 -6.36 0.69 -1.34
N LEU A 33 -5.49 0.65 -0.33
CA LEU A 33 -5.56 -0.34 0.76
C LEU A 33 -6.90 -0.27 1.49
N GLY A 34 -7.34 0.95 1.84
CA GLY A 34 -8.64 1.21 2.45
C GLY A 34 -9.81 0.70 1.62
N SER A 35 -9.80 0.93 0.30
CA SER A 35 -10.86 0.47 -0.60
C SER A 35 -11.02 -1.06 -0.61
N VAL A 36 -9.91 -1.80 -0.63
CA VAL A 36 -9.96 -3.27 -0.59
C VAL A 36 -10.42 -3.77 0.79
N ARG A 37 -9.98 -3.12 1.88
CA ARG A 37 -10.48 -3.44 3.23
C ARG A 37 -11.97 -3.19 3.36
N SER A 38 -12.49 -2.08 2.81
CA SER A 38 -13.93 -1.82 2.78
C SER A 38 -14.67 -2.88 1.98
N ALA A 39 -14.19 -3.25 0.80
CA ALA A 39 -14.79 -4.32 -0.01
C ALA A 39 -14.82 -5.67 0.73
N LEU A 40 -13.75 -6.02 1.46
CA LEU A 40 -13.72 -7.22 2.31
C LEU A 40 -14.80 -7.21 3.39
N GLN A 41 -15.04 -6.07 4.04
CA GLN A 41 -16.08 -5.96 5.08
C GLN A 41 -17.49 -6.09 4.48
N VAL A 42 -17.73 -5.51 3.31
CA VAL A 42 -19.02 -5.65 2.62
C VAL A 42 -19.24 -7.11 2.18
N TYR A 43 -18.22 -7.75 1.60
CA TYR A 43 -18.27 -9.17 1.25
C TYR A 43 -18.58 -10.03 2.49
N TYR A 44 -17.89 -9.78 3.59
CA TYR A 44 -18.11 -10.49 4.86
C TYR A 44 -19.55 -10.35 5.36
N GLY A 45 -20.13 -9.15 5.28
CA GLY A 45 -21.53 -8.91 5.63
C GLY A 45 -22.52 -9.65 4.71
N ASP A 46 -22.27 -9.64 3.40
CA ASP A 46 -23.12 -10.29 2.40
C ASP A 46 -23.07 -11.83 2.45
N THR A 47 -21.98 -12.40 2.98
CA THR A 47 -21.74 -13.85 3.03
C THR A 47 -21.84 -14.42 4.44
N GLU A 48 -22.66 -13.78 5.28
CA GLU A 48 -23.00 -14.26 6.63
C GLU A 48 -21.77 -14.48 7.53
N GLY A 49 -20.75 -13.63 7.38
CA GLY A 49 -19.55 -13.65 8.19
C GLY A 49 -18.43 -14.54 7.63
N VAL A 50 -18.39 -14.75 6.32
CA VAL A 50 -17.32 -15.52 5.66
C VAL A 50 -16.41 -14.60 4.86
N PHE A 51 -15.13 -14.54 5.21
CA PHE A 51 -14.16 -13.86 4.34
C PHE A 51 -13.89 -14.68 3.06
N PRO A 52 -13.60 -14.01 1.92
CA PRO A 52 -13.37 -14.71 0.67
C PRO A 52 -12.07 -15.52 0.73
N GLU A 53 -12.07 -16.72 0.15
CA GLU A 53 -10.85 -17.55 0.10
C GLU A 53 -9.77 -16.94 -0.80
N ARG A 54 -10.20 -16.08 -1.74
CA ARG A 54 -9.31 -15.35 -2.64
C ARG A 54 -9.86 -13.95 -2.96
N LEU A 55 -8.98 -12.97 -3.19
CA LEU A 55 -9.40 -11.59 -3.42
C LEU A 55 -10.06 -11.37 -4.80
N ASP A 56 -9.91 -12.28 -5.76
CA ASP A 56 -10.60 -12.21 -7.05
C ASP A 56 -12.13 -12.22 -6.90
N LEU A 57 -12.66 -12.85 -5.84
CA LEU A 57 -14.10 -12.83 -5.51
C LEU A 57 -14.63 -11.41 -5.20
N LEU A 58 -13.76 -10.48 -4.79
CA LEU A 58 -14.16 -9.08 -4.60
C LEU A 58 -14.39 -8.36 -5.94
N THR A 59 -13.78 -8.86 -7.01
CA THR A 59 -13.88 -8.27 -8.35
C THR A 59 -14.91 -8.97 -9.23
N GLU A 60 -15.44 -10.09 -8.75
CA GLU A 60 -16.42 -10.89 -9.47
C GLU A 60 -17.66 -10.04 -9.77
N ASN A 61 -18.01 -9.95 -11.06
CA ASN A 61 -19.13 -9.18 -11.59
C ASN A 61 -19.10 -7.67 -11.24
N GLY A 62 -17.96 -7.15 -10.77
CA GLY A 62 -17.81 -5.74 -10.41
C GLY A 62 -18.61 -5.28 -9.18
N LYS A 63 -19.15 -6.22 -8.38
CA LYS A 63 -20.07 -5.91 -7.27
C LYS A 63 -19.39 -5.14 -6.13
N TYR A 64 -18.22 -5.60 -5.68
CA TYR A 64 -17.50 -4.98 -4.56
C TYR A 64 -16.38 -4.06 -5.05
N LEU A 65 -15.67 -4.48 -6.10
CA LEU A 65 -14.62 -3.71 -6.78
C LEU A 65 -14.73 -3.94 -8.28
N THR A 66 -14.46 -2.92 -9.08
CA THR A 66 -14.32 -3.07 -10.55
C THR A 66 -13.02 -3.77 -10.94
N GLY A 67 -12.05 -3.80 -10.03
CA GLY A 67 -10.77 -4.46 -10.16
C GLY A 67 -9.95 -4.24 -8.89
N LEU A 68 -8.96 -5.10 -8.65
CA LEU A 68 -8.06 -4.92 -7.51
C LEU A 68 -7.10 -3.76 -7.82
N PRO A 69 -7.12 -2.66 -7.04
CA PRO A 69 -6.32 -1.49 -7.34
C PRO A 69 -4.82 -1.81 -7.23
N LYS A 70 -4.01 -1.26 -8.14
CA LYS A 70 -2.56 -1.48 -8.08
C LYS A 70 -1.90 -0.56 -7.06
N LEU A 71 -1.01 -1.11 -6.26
CA LEU A 71 -0.19 -0.37 -5.31
C LEU A 71 1.10 0.06 -5.99
N ASP A 72 1.44 1.34 -5.83
CA ASP A 72 2.69 1.94 -6.31
C ASP A 72 3.59 2.17 -5.08
N LEU A 73 4.19 1.09 -4.60
CA LEU A 73 5.05 1.12 -3.42
C LEU A 73 6.47 1.53 -3.84
N PRO A 74 7.12 2.45 -3.11
CA PRO A 74 8.50 2.86 -3.43
C PRO A 74 9.46 1.66 -3.41
N GLY A 75 10.34 1.57 -4.41
CA GLY A 75 11.27 0.45 -4.56
C GLY A 75 10.67 -0.84 -5.11
N HIS A 76 9.36 -0.86 -5.42
CA HIS A 76 8.67 -2.02 -5.99
C HIS A 76 8.05 -1.68 -7.34
N ARG A 77 7.77 -2.70 -8.14
CA ARG A 77 6.96 -2.55 -9.34
C ARG A 77 5.51 -2.27 -8.94
N GLU A 78 4.84 -1.35 -9.65
CA GLU A 78 3.40 -1.16 -9.50
C GLU A 78 2.66 -2.48 -9.77
N THR A 79 1.91 -2.98 -8.78
CA THR A 79 1.28 -4.29 -8.85
C THR A 79 0.03 -4.38 -7.97
N SER A 80 -0.90 -5.25 -8.36
CA SER A 80 -2.04 -5.69 -7.54
C SER A 80 -1.92 -7.17 -7.15
N GLU A 81 -0.72 -7.75 -7.27
CA GLU A 81 -0.48 -9.14 -6.87
C GLU A 81 -0.79 -9.36 -5.38
N VAL A 82 -1.23 -10.58 -5.07
CA VAL A 82 -1.67 -10.98 -3.74
C VAL A 82 -0.86 -12.18 -3.28
N LEU A 83 -0.11 -12.01 -2.21
CA LEU A 83 0.52 -13.08 -1.47
C LEU A 83 -0.49 -13.68 -0.49
N TYR A 84 -0.89 -14.93 -0.71
CA TYR A 84 -1.80 -15.64 0.18
C TYR A 84 -1.04 -16.29 1.33
N LEU A 85 -1.45 -15.98 2.56
CA LEU A 85 -0.78 -16.38 3.79
C LEU A 85 -1.71 -17.20 4.69
N SER A 86 -1.09 -18.00 5.54
CA SER A 86 -1.76 -18.72 6.61
C SER A 86 -0.90 -18.73 7.87
N GLY A 87 -1.53 -18.74 9.03
CA GLY A 87 -0.87 -18.86 10.32
C GLY A 87 -1.69 -18.25 11.45
N PRO A 88 -1.40 -18.62 12.71
CA PRO A 88 -2.16 -18.17 13.88
C PRO A 88 -1.92 -16.70 14.25
N ALA A 89 -0.89 -16.08 13.68
CA ALA A 89 -0.52 -14.68 13.91
C ALA A 89 0.03 -14.05 12.63
N VAL A 90 0.04 -12.72 12.59
CA VAL A 90 0.71 -11.96 11.53
C VAL A 90 2.22 -12.11 11.70
N ASP A 91 2.86 -12.72 10.71
CA ASP A 91 4.30 -12.99 10.68
C ASP A 91 4.98 -12.26 9.51
N PRO A 92 5.73 -11.18 9.78
CA PRO A 92 6.45 -10.42 8.76
C PRO A 92 7.51 -11.24 8.00
N ALA A 93 8.02 -12.33 8.58
CA ALA A 93 9.02 -13.18 7.93
C ALA A 93 8.45 -13.94 6.71
N LYS A 94 7.12 -13.99 6.57
CA LYS A 94 6.44 -14.58 5.42
C LYS A 94 6.22 -13.58 4.28
N LEU A 95 6.47 -12.29 4.48
CA LEU A 95 6.37 -11.30 3.42
C LEU A 95 7.56 -11.45 2.46
N THR A 96 7.30 -11.26 1.16
CA THR A 96 8.30 -11.47 0.10
C THR A 96 8.91 -10.18 -0.41
N ASP A 97 8.45 -9.01 0.09
CA ASP A 97 8.93 -7.70 -0.35
C ASP A 97 8.87 -7.51 -1.87
N THR A 98 7.84 -8.05 -2.53
CA THR A 98 7.58 -7.83 -3.96
C THR A 98 6.59 -6.68 -4.19
N GLY A 99 6.08 -6.10 -3.11
CA GLY A 99 4.97 -5.15 -3.10
C GLY A 99 3.62 -5.81 -3.33
N GLY A 100 2.59 -5.00 -3.53
CA GLY A 100 1.20 -5.48 -3.60
C GLY A 100 0.64 -5.84 -2.22
N TYR A 101 -0.26 -6.80 -2.20
CA TYR A 101 -1.04 -7.19 -1.04
C TYR A 101 -0.54 -8.49 -0.42
N ALA A 102 -0.69 -8.62 0.90
CA ALA A 102 -0.60 -9.90 1.58
C ALA A 102 -1.93 -10.17 2.31
N TYR A 103 -2.48 -11.36 2.15
CA TYR A 103 -3.82 -11.69 2.62
C TYR A 103 -3.86 -13.02 3.36
N TYR A 104 -4.35 -13.01 4.60
CA TYR A 104 -4.54 -14.21 5.41
C TYR A 104 -5.91 -14.84 5.11
N ASN A 105 -5.93 -15.92 4.34
CA ASN A 105 -7.15 -16.54 3.82
C ASN A 105 -7.50 -17.91 4.43
N ALA A 106 -6.73 -18.35 5.44
CA ALA A 106 -6.93 -19.67 6.05
C ALA A 106 -7.98 -19.63 7.16
N LYS A 107 -9.14 -20.25 6.90
CA LYS A 107 -10.23 -20.46 7.88
C LYS A 107 -9.80 -21.18 9.17
N ALA A 108 -8.73 -21.99 9.10
CA ALA A 108 -8.15 -22.67 10.26
C ALA A 108 -7.60 -21.71 11.33
N TYR A 109 -7.35 -20.44 10.98
CA TYR A 109 -6.80 -19.42 11.87
C TYR A 109 -7.75 -18.21 11.96
N PRO A 110 -8.85 -18.31 12.73
CA PRO A 110 -9.90 -17.29 12.75
C PRO A 110 -9.42 -15.89 13.20
N VAL A 111 -8.34 -15.81 13.99
CA VAL A 111 -7.76 -14.54 14.46
C VAL A 111 -7.12 -13.74 13.33
N THR A 112 -6.49 -14.41 12.36
CA THR A 112 -5.81 -13.76 11.22
C THR A 112 -6.64 -13.81 9.95
N HIS A 113 -7.61 -14.71 9.86
CA HIS A 113 -8.47 -14.86 8.69
C HIS A 113 -9.16 -13.54 8.32
N GLY A 114 -9.04 -13.13 7.05
CA GLY A 114 -9.55 -11.85 6.56
C GLY A 114 -8.58 -10.67 6.72
N THR A 115 -7.42 -10.87 7.34
CA THR A 115 -6.43 -9.81 7.51
C THR A 115 -5.75 -9.49 6.18
N LEU A 116 -5.87 -8.23 5.75
CA LEU A 116 -5.21 -7.69 4.57
C LEU A 116 -4.09 -6.72 4.99
N LEU A 117 -2.89 -6.95 4.49
CA LEU A 117 -1.68 -6.18 4.73
C LEU A 117 -1.02 -5.81 3.40
N LEU A 118 0.08 -5.07 3.50
CA LEU A 118 0.99 -4.86 2.38
C LEU A 118 2.09 -5.90 2.42
N ASN A 119 2.46 -6.40 1.24
CA ASN A 119 3.56 -7.33 1.10
C ASN A 119 4.91 -6.59 1.06
N CYS A 120 5.24 -5.92 2.17
CA CYS A 120 6.44 -5.11 2.30
C CYS A 120 6.87 -4.93 3.76
N THR A 121 8.12 -5.26 4.08
CA THR A 121 8.81 -5.10 5.37
C THR A 121 9.59 -3.79 5.48
N HIS A 122 9.59 -2.95 4.44
CA HIS A 122 10.25 -1.65 4.47
C HIS A 122 9.58 -0.68 5.46
N LYS A 123 10.36 0.28 5.95
CA LYS A 123 9.89 1.36 6.84
C LYS A 123 9.59 2.62 6.05
N ASN A 124 8.60 3.38 6.50
CA ASN A 124 8.39 4.75 6.04
C ASN A 124 9.41 5.71 6.69
N GLU A 125 9.33 6.99 6.34
CA GLU A 125 10.17 8.05 6.91
C GLU A 125 9.96 8.27 8.41
N LYS A 126 8.85 7.79 8.95
CA LYS A 126 8.50 7.82 10.38
C LYS A 126 8.98 6.57 11.13
N GLY A 127 9.70 5.66 10.48
CA GLY A 127 10.20 4.41 11.06
C GLY A 127 9.15 3.29 11.22
N GLN A 128 7.93 3.47 10.70
CA GLN A 128 6.82 2.51 10.76
C GLN A 128 6.90 1.55 9.58
N TYR A 129 6.68 0.25 9.85
CA TYR A 129 6.65 -0.78 8.82
C TYR A 129 5.43 -0.64 7.91
N TRP A 130 5.58 -0.79 6.60
CA TRP A 130 4.45 -0.62 5.68
C TRP A 130 3.34 -1.63 5.89
N TYR A 131 3.67 -2.90 6.16
CA TYR A 131 2.65 -3.91 6.48
C TYR A 131 1.80 -3.59 7.72
N SER A 132 2.21 -2.63 8.57
CA SER A 132 1.51 -2.28 9.82
C SER A 132 0.41 -1.23 9.66
N TYR A 133 0.28 -0.65 8.45
CA TYR A 133 -0.80 0.27 8.09
C TYR A 133 -2.13 -0.42 7.91
#